data_AF-A0A2T2N714-F1
#
_entry.id   AF-A0A2T2N714-F1
#
_cell.length_a   1.000
_cell.length_b   1.000
_cell.length_c   1.000
_cell.angle_alpha   90.00
_cell.angle_beta   90.00
_cell.angle_gamma   90.00
#
_symmetry.space_group_name_H-M   'P 1'
#
loop_
_entity.id
_entity.type
_entity.pdbx_description
1 polymer ?
#
loop_
_entity_poly.entity_id
_entity_poly.type
_entity_poly.pdbx_seq_one_letter_code
_entity_poly.pdbx_strand_id
1 'polypeptide(L)'
;MLLYRPHSSERPSKWTRVDQYQPPQRPMSSSPDSFKLPPAVVCIAGSHCLGFGKKVYSPSKVCIECLKRYDPQQLRAWANNNADALARIEAEVSRKEITKQNIEAHGRFLCAFEDPDYQFCRWRRSDLNLRGTRVTCNVVKRKGTACDKCWKGHLQKIDIVQYFTPTGMCHEEADKVATKSQPADNEGDDDDDDIEGYGTLL
;
A
#
# COMPACT_ATOMS: atom_id res chain seq x y z
N MET A 1 -60.37 -37.57 2.55
CA MET A 1 -60.99 -37.83 3.87
C MET A 1 -60.25 -37.00 4.90
N LEU A 2 -60.95 -35.99 5.43
CA LEU A 2 -60.52 -35.12 6.51
C LEU A 2 -60.67 -35.86 7.83
N LEU A 3 -59.64 -35.86 8.68
CA LEU A 3 -59.80 -36.18 10.10
C LEU A 3 -59.17 -35.08 10.94
N TYR A 4 -60.08 -34.23 11.42
CA TYR A 4 -59.95 -33.27 12.51
C TYR A 4 -59.52 -33.99 13.81
N ARG A 5 -58.63 -33.37 14.58
CA ARG A 5 -58.46 -33.64 16.01
C ARG A 5 -58.52 -32.32 16.78
N PRO A 6 -59.47 -32.14 17.71
CA PRO A 6 -59.54 -30.96 18.56
C PRO A 6 -58.68 -31.18 19.81
N HIS A 7 -58.08 -30.11 20.34
CA HIS A 7 -57.53 -30.13 21.69
C HIS A 7 -58.15 -29.02 22.53
N SER A 8 -58.63 -29.48 23.68
CA SER A 8 -59.47 -28.81 24.67
C SER A 8 -58.78 -27.65 25.38
N SER A 9 -59.65 -26.72 25.75
CA SER A 9 -59.52 -25.68 26.76
C SER A 9 -58.91 -26.16 28.08
N GLU A 10 -58.13 -25.28 28.71
CA GLU A 10 -58.42 -24.68 30.04
C GLU A 10 -57.13 -24.07 30.61
N ARG A 11 -57.11 -22.74 30.79
CA ARG A 11 -56.12 -22.07 31.66
C ARG A 11 -56.89 -21.33 32.75
N PRO A 12 -56.63 -21.60 34.04
CA PRO A 12 -57.23 -20.85 35.11
C PRO A 12 -56.53 -19.49 35.30
N SER A 13 -57.37 -18.46 35.47
CA SER A 13 -57.00 -17.14 35.98
C SER A 13 -56.50 -17.22 37.42
N LYS A 14 -55.35 -16.61 37.69
CA LYS A 14 -55.04 -16.04 39.00
C LYS A 14 -54.40 -14.67 38.82
N TRP A 15 -55.21 -13.65 39.09
CA TRP A 15 -54.78 -12.29 39.37
C TRP A 15 -54.34 -12.23 40.83
N THR A 16 -53.16 -11.67 41.10
CA THR A 16 -52.87 -10.66 42.15
C THR A 16 -51.35 -10.56 42.33
N ARG A 17 -50.75 -9.41 42.01
CA ARG A 17 -50.36 -8.39 43.01
C ARG A 17 -49.85 -7.17 42.25
N VAL A 18 -50.36 -6.01 42.64
CA VAL A 18 -49.98 -4.70 42.15
C VAL A 18 -48.63 -4.36 42.76
N ASP A 19 -47.55 -4.42 41.99
CA ASP A 19 -46.29 -3.78 42.32
C ASP A 19 -46.14 -2.51 41.49
N GLN A 20 -45.74 -1.45 42.19
CA GLN A 20 -45.67 -0.07 41.75
C GLN A 20 -44.83 0.07 40.47
N TYR A 21 -45.47 0.53 39.39
CA TYR A 21 -44.76 1.12 38.26
C TYR A 21 -44.16 2.48 38.70
N GLN A 22 -42.88 2.48 39.07
CA GLN A 22 -42.07 3.70 38.96
C GLN A 22 -41.62 3.83 37.50
N PRO A 23 -42.01 4.89 36.77
CA PRO A 23 -41.46 5.12 35.44
C PRO A 23 -39.95 5.32 35.58
N PRO A 24 -39.11 4.67 34.74
CA PRO A 24 -37.69 4.96 34.75
C PRO A 24 -37.50 6.44 34.43
N GLN A 25 -37.00 7.17 35.41
CA GLN A 25 -36.49 8.53 35.25
C GLN A 25 -35.40 8.45 34.19
N ARG A 26 -35.71 8.82 32.94
CA ARG A 26 -34.68 9.09 31.94
C ARG A 26 -33.90 10.28 32.48
N PRO A 27 -32.59 10.16 32.77
CA PRO A 27 -31.78 11.36 32.88
C PRO A 27 -31.82 12.04 31.51
N MET A 28 -32.57 13.13 31.40
CA MET A 28 -32.31 14.14 30.37
C MET A 28 -30.96 14.75 30.69
N SER A 29 -29.90 14.07 30.25
CA SER A 29 -28.62 14.71 30.01
C SER A 29 -28.50 14.89 28.50
N SER A 30 -29.23 15.89 27.99
CA SER A 30 -28.89 16.49 26.71
C SER A 30 -27.63 17.31 26.94
N SER A 31 -26.49 16.65 26.98
CA SER A 31 -25.21 17.32 26.73
C SER A 31 -25.36 17.99 25.35
N PRO A 32 -25.15 19.31 25.23
CA PRO A 32 -25.07 19.91 23.92
C PRO A 32 -23.95 19.19 23.16
N ASP A 33 -24.22 18.82 21.90
CA ASP A 33 -23.20 18.33 20.98
C ASP A 33 -22.04 19.33 20.98
N SER A 34 -21.05 19.05 21.83
CA SER A 34 -19.86 19.86 21.94
C SER A 34 -19.19 19.82 20.57
N PHE A 35 -19.22 20.95 19.88
CA PHE A 35 -18.60 21.10 18.58
C PHE A 35 -17.11 20.79 18.75
N LYS A 36 -16.71 19.55 18.46
CA LYS A 36 -15.31 19.13 18.57
C LYS A 36 -14.55 19.89 17.50
N LEU A 37 -13.71 20.83 17.94
CA LEU A 37 -12.81 21.54 17.04
C LEU A 37 -12.05 20.50 16.20
N PRO A 38 -11.82 20.77 14.90
CA PRO A 38 -11.08 19.86 14.05
C PRO A 38 -9.75 19.49 14.70
N PRO A 39 -9.34 18.20 14.66
CA PRO A 39 -8.11 17.77 15.30
C PRO A 39 -6.92 18.59 14.78
N ALA A 40 -6.02 18.98 15.68
CA ALA A 40 -4.76 19.61 15.28
C ALA A 40 -3.78 18.52 14.82
N VAL A 41 -3.20 18.68 13.63
CA VAL A 41 -2.17 17.81 13.09
C VAL A 41 -0.83 18.50 13.22
N VAL A 42 0.02 17.94 14.07
CA VAL A 42 1.37 18.42 14.30
C VAL A 42 2.32 17.70 13.34
N CYS A 43 2.97 18.46 12.45
CA CYS A 43 3.79 17.89 11.39
C CYS A 43 4.88 18.85 10.88
N ILE A 44 6.08 18.32 10.72
CA ILE A 44 7.23 18.80 9.95
C ILE A 44 6.89 19.40 8.59
N ALA A 45 5.91 18.84 7.88
CA ALA A 45 5.53 19.30 6.55
C ALA A 45 4.80 20.66 6.57
N GLY A 46 4.39 21.16 7.75
CA GLY A 46 3.77 22.48 7.89
C GLY A 46 2.55 22.66 6.98
N SER A 47 2.59 23.66 6.11
CA SER A 47 1.56 23.95 5.10
C SER A 47 1.39 22.83 4.06
N HIS A 48 2.44 22.02 3.83
CA HIS A 48 2.40 20.86 2.93
C HIS A 48 1.87 19.61 3.64
N CYS A 49 1.48 19.67 4.92
CA CYS A 49 1.00 18.48 5.61
C CYS A 49 -0.27 17.89 4.95
N LEU A 50 -0.31 16.57 4.79
CA LEU A 50 -1.43 15.83 4.19
C LEU A 50 -2.49 15.34 5.19
N GLY A 51 -2.30 15.59 6.49
CA GLY A 51 -3.24 15.18 7.54
C GLY A 51 -4.60 15.88 7.48
N PHE A 52 -5.59 15.43 8.25
CA PHE A 52 -6.89 16.12 8.33
C PHE A 52 -6.96 17.05 9.54
N GLY A 53 -7.40 18.30 9.35
CA GLY A 53 -7.59 19.28 10.42
C GLY A 53 -6.55 20.42 10.45
N LYS A 54 -6.44 21.13 11.57
CA LYS A 54 -5.61 22.34 11.70
C LYS A 54 -4.12 21.96 11.65
N LYS A 55 -3.35 22.55 10.74
CA LYS A 55 -1.93 22.25 10.56
C LYS A 55 -1.08 23.04 11.54
N VAL A 56 -0.21 22.34 12.27
CA VAL A 56 0.74 22.94 13.21
C VAL A 56 2.12 22.43 12.85
N TYR A 57 3.03 23.34 12.49
CA TYR A 57 4.41 22.99 12.19
C TYR A 57 5.14 22.52 13.46
N SER A 58 5.94 21.47 13.34
CA SER A 58 6.83 21.00 14.39
C SER A 58 8.02 20.26 13.79
N PRO A 59 9.26 20.67 14.06
CA PRO A 59 10.45 20.08 13.43
C PRO A 59 10.71 18.63 13.87
N SER A 60 10.22 18.21 15.04
CA SER A 60 10.44 16.88 15.61
C SER A 60 9.35 15.84 15.35
N LYS A 61 8.26 16.21 14.67
CA LYS A 61 7.08 15.33 14.51
C LYS A 61 6.67 15.19 13.07
N VAL A 62 6.52 13.96 12.61
CA VAL A 62 5.88 13.63 11.31
C VAL A 62 4.52 12.98 11.59
N CYS A 63 3.45 13.48 10.97
CA CYS A 63 2.13 12.86 11.10
C CYS A 63 2.04 11.60 10.24
N ILE A 64 1.11 10.70 10.58
CA ILE A 64 0.95 9.40 9.91
C ILE A 64 0.64 9.53 8.42
N GLU A 65 -0.16 10.52 8.02
CA GLU A 65 -0.50 10.73 6.60
C GLU A 65 0.73 11.15 5.80
N CYS A 66 1.56 12.04 6.35
CA CYS A 66 2.82 12.43 5.72
C CYS A 66 3.82 11.27 5.68
N LEU A 67 3.97 10.50 6.76
CA LEU A 67 4.84 9.30 6.77
C LEU A 67 4.44 8.29 5.69
N LYS A 68 3.14 8.08 5.50
CA LYS A 68 2.64 7.13 4.49
C LYS A 68 2.83 7.64 3.06
N ARG A 69 2.52 8.92 2.81
CA ARG A 69 2.32 9.46 1.45
C ARG A 69 3.44 10.35 0.93
N TYR A 70 4.36 10.84 1.74
CA TYR A 70 5.51 11.57 1.21
C TYR A 70 6.67 10.64 0.85
N ASP A 71 7.53 11.13 -0.03
CA ASP A 71 8.80 10.46 -0.28
C ASP A 71 9.69 10.55 0.97
N PRO A 72 10.34 9.45 1.40
CA PRO A 72 11.23 9.48 2.56
C PRO A 72 12.36 10.51 2.44
N GLN A 73 12.92 10.73 1.23
CA GLN A 73 13.97 11.74 1.04
C GLN A 73 13.43 13.16 1.23
N GLN A 74 12.22 13.43 0.76
CA GLN A 74 11.56 14.71 0.98
C GLN A 74 11.30 14.96 2.48
N LEU A 75 10.83 13.94 3.20
CA LEU A 75 10.66 14.02 4.66
C LEU A 75 11.99 14.21 5.38
N ARG A 76 13.06 13.52 4.96
CA ARG A 76 14.41 13.70 5.53
C ARG A 76 14.94 15.12 5.29
N ALA A 77 14.72 15.67 4.09
CA ALA A 77 15.10 17.04 3.77
C ALA A 77 14.37 18.05 4.68
N TRP A 78 13.06 17.88 4.89
CA TRP A 78 12.31 18.72 5.81
C TRP A 78 12.70 18.50 7.29
N ALA A 79 13.24 17.33 7.63
CA ALA A 79 13.61 17.02 9.02
C ALA A 79 14.85 17.77 9.45
N ASN A 80 15.66 18.23 8.49
CA ASN A 80 16.81 19.10 8.74
C ASN A 80 17.68 18.60 9.90
N ASN A 81 18.07 17.32 9.84
CA ASN A 81 18.87 16.62 10.86
C ASN A 81 18.23 16.47 12.25
N ASN A 82 16.92 16.71 12.39
CA ASN A 82 16.23 16.42 13.64
C ASN A 82 16.14 14.90 13.90
N ALA A 83 16.81 14.43 14.95
CA ALA A 83 16.95 13.00 15.25
C ALA A 83 15.59 12.30 15.47
N ASP A 84 14.63 12.93 16.14
CA ASP A 84 13.32 12.33 16.42
C ASP A 84 12.49 12.15 15.14
N ALA A 85 12.49 13.17 14.28
CA ALA A 85 11.81 13.10 12.99
C ALA A 85 12.45 12.05 12.08
N LEU A 86 13.79 12.02 12.02
CA LEU A 86 14.54 11.02 11.25
C LEU A 86 14.26 9.59 11.74
N ALA A 87 14.31 9.35 13.05
CA ALA A 87 14.02 8.04 13.62
C ALA A 87 12.62 7.54 13.25
N ARG A 88 11.61 8.43 13.24
CA ARG A 88 10.25 8.09 12.80
C ARG A 88 10.16 7.78 11.30
N ILE A 89 10.91 8.51 10.47
CA ILE A 89 10.97 8.27 9.03
C ILE A 89 11.62 6.91 8.75
N GLU A 90 12.76 6.62 9.37
CA GLU A 90 13.45 5.34 9.19
C GLU A 90 12.60 4.16 9.66
N ALA A 91 11.91 4.29 10.80
CA ALA A 91 10.99 3.26 11.26
C ALA A 91 9.87 2.94 10.25
N GLU A 92 9.33 3.96 9.57
CA GLU A 92 8.35 3.76 8.49
C GLU A 92 8.98 3.10 7.26
N VAL A 93 10.18 3.52 6.87
CA VAL A 93 10.90 2.93 5.73
C VAL A 93 11.18 1.44 6.01
N SER A 94 11.71 1.10 7.18
CA SER A 94 11.95 -0.28 7.58
C SER A 94 10.66 -1.11 7.58
N ARG A 95 9.55 -0.56 8.10
CA ARG A 95 8.24 -1.23 8.02
C ARG A 95 7.80 -1.51 6.58
N LYS A 96 8.00 -0.56 5.67
CA LYS A 96 7.67 -0.72 4.25
C LYS A 96 8.53 -1.79 3.60
N GLU A 97 9.82 -1.88 3.93
CA GLU A 97 10.72 -2.91 3.43
C GLU A 97 10.32 -4.31 3.91
N ILE A 98 9.97 -4.46 5.19
CA ILE A 98 9.44 -5.73 5.72
C ILE A 98 8.14 -6.12 5.00
N THR A 99 7.25 -5.15 4.79
CA THR A 99 5.98 -5.39 4.06
C THR A 99 6.23 -5.86 2.64
N LYS A 100 7.19 -5.22 1.94
CA LYS A 100 7.63 -5.63 0.60
C LYS A 100 8.15 -7.06 0.61
N GLN A 101 9.09 -7.40 1.48
CA GLN A 101 9.66 -8.75 1.58
C GLN A 101 8.58 -9.82 1.80
N ASN A 102 7.63 -9.56 2.71
CA ASN A 102 6.51 -10.47 2.96
C ASN A 102 5.62 -10.66 1.72
N ILE A 103 5.38 -9.60 0.95
CA ILE A 103 4.58 -9.67 -0.28
C ILE A 103 5.33 -10.44 -1.37
N GLU A 104 6.63 -10.15 -1.56
CA GLU A 104 7.50 -10.80 -2.54
C GLU A 104 7.70 -12.28 -2.27
N ALA A 105 7.76 -12.69 -0.99
CA ALA A 105 7.81 -14.11 -0.60
C ALA A 105 6.61 -14.94 -1.09
N HIS A 106 5.49 -14.28 -1.44
CA HIS A 106 4.28 -14.94 -1.95
C HIS A 106 4.10 -14.77 -3.46
N GLY A 107 5.19 -14.50 -4.21
CA GLY A 107 5.17 -14.36 -5.68
C GLY A 107 4.35 -13.16 -6.16
N ARG A 108 4.21 -12.14 -5.31
CA ARG A 108 3.44 -10.92 -5.55
C ARG A 108 4.35 -9.72 -5.34
N PHE A 109 4.03 -8.58 -5.92
CA PHE A 109 4.89 -7.39 -5.85
C PHE A 109 4.10 -6.16 -5.46
N LEU A 110 4.76 -5.20 -4.82
CA LEU A 110 4.17 -3.88 -4.65
C LEU A 110 3.99 -3.22 -6.01
N CYS A 111 2.95 -2.40 -6.16
CA CYS A 111 2.85 -1.48 -7.29
C CYS A 111 4.17 -0.72 -7.43
N ALA A 112 4.73 -0.56 -8.64
CA ALA A 112 6.00 0.15 -8.87
C ALA A 112 6.07 1.52 -8.18
N PHE A 113 4.90 2.13 -8.01
CA PHE A 113 4.68 3.38 -7.36
C PHE A 113 4.73 3.38 -5.82
N GLU A 114 4.53 2.24 -5.17
CA GLU A 114 4.72 2.06 -3.72
C GLU A 114 5.99 1.27 -3.39
N ASP A 115 6.48 0.48 -4.34
CA ASP A 115 7.66 -0.36 -4.18
C ASP A 115 8.93 0.49 -3.92
N PRO A 116 9.61 0.31 -2.77
CA PRO A 116 10.86 1.01 -2.45
C PRO A 116 11.96 0.93 -3.51
N ASP A 117 12.03 -0.13 -4.31
CA ASP A 117 13.12 -0.35 -5.28
C ASP A 117 13.17 0.75 -6.36
N TYR A 118 12.01 1.29 -6.73
CA TYR A 118 11.92 2.32 -7.75
C TYR A 118 12.04 3.74 -7.19
N GLN A 119 12.51 3.94 -5.95
CA GLN A 119 12.50 5.28 -5.32
C GLN A 119 13.39 6.30 -6.06
N PHE A 120 14.40 5.81 -6.76
CA PHE A 120 15.35 6.63 -7.51
C PHE A 120 15.00 6.77 -8.99
N CYS A 121 13.93 6.11 -9.47
CA CYS A 121 13.56 6.17 -10.88
C CYS A 121 13.14 7.60 -11.26
N ARG A 122 13.55 8.06 -12.45
CA ARG A 122 13.35 9.44 -12.91
C ARG A 122 11.89 9.89 -12.86
N TRP A 123 10.96 9.01 -13.23
CA TRP A 123 9.51 9.25 -13.20
C TRP A 123 8.91 9.37 -11.79
N ARG A 124 9.69 9.09 -10.75
CA ARG A 124 9.27 9.17 -9.34
C ARG A 124 9.85 10.38 -8.61
N ARG A 125 10.72 11.16 -9.27
CA ARG A 125 11.33 12.38 -8.72
C ARG A 125 10.27 13.45 -8.41
N SER A 126 10.69 14.41 -7.59
CA SER A 126 9.89 15.44 -6.92
C SER A 126 8.86 16.16 -7.78
N ASP A 127 9.12 16.36 -9.07
CA ASP A 127 8.24 17.15 -9.94
C ASP A 127 6.92 16.44 -10.27
N LEU A 128 6.90 15.11 -10.14
CA LEU A 128 5.70 14.31 -10.40
C LEU A 128 4.95 13.93 -9.12
N ASN A 129 5.52 14.20 -7.93
CA ASN A 129 5.12 13.80 -6.56
C ASN A 129 3.80 13.03 -6.40
N LEU A 130 3.68 11.92 -7.12
CA LEU A 130 2.46 11.15 -7.22
C LEU A 130 2.14 10.47 -5.87
N ARG A 131 3.12 10.36 -4.97
CA ARG A 131 2.95 9.75 -3.65
C ARG A 131 1.89 10.49 -2.80
N GLY A 132 1.77 11.82 -2.93
CA GLY A 132 0.70 12.59 -2.25
C GLY A 132 -0.72 12.23 -2.71
N THR A 133 -0.85 11.74 -3.96
CA THR A 133 -2.13 11.36 -4.58
C THR A 133 -2.46 9.87 -4.46
N ARG A 134 -1.49 9.04 -4.08
CA ARG A 134 -1.67 7.59 -3.93
C ARG A 134 -2.22 7.27 -2.55
N VAL A 135 -3.53 7.09 -2.51
CA VAL A 135 -4.23 6.72 -1.28
C VAL A 135 -4.35 5.21 -1.10
N THR A 136 -4.36 4.43 -2.19
CA THR A 136 -4.56 2.96 -2.15
C THR A 136 -3.98 2.25 -3.38
N CYS A 137 -2.66 2.14 -3.55
CA CYS A 137 -2.15 1.23 -4.59
C CYS A 137 -2.30 -0.23 -4.14
N ASN A 138 -2.59 -1.12 -5.08
CA ASN A 138 -2.75 -2.56 -4.84
C ASN A 138 -1.44 -3.32 -5.12
N VAL A 139 -1.37 -4.55 -4.61
CA VAL A 139 -0.34 -5.53 -4.97
C VAL A 139 -0.56 -6.01 -6.41
N VAL A 140 0.53 -6.23 -7.14
CA VAL A 140 0.55 -6.64 -8.56
C VAL A 140 1.23 -8.00 -8.74
N LYS A 141 1.03 -8.64 -9.89
CA LYS A 141 1.60 -9.97 -10.19
C LYS A 141 3.03 -9.93 -10.74
N ARG A 142 3.46 -8.79 -11.30
CA ARG A 142 4.77 -8.65 -11.93
C ARG A 142 5.50 -7.44 -11.34
N LYS A 143 6.79 -7.61 -11.06
CA LYS A 143 7.67 -6.55 -10.60
C LYS A 143 7.71 -5.39 -11.61
N GLY A 144 7.81 -4.15 -11.12
CA GLY A 144 7.83 -2.96 -11.97
C GLY A 144 6.50 -2.57 -12.60
N THR A 145 5.39 -3.22 -12.23
CA THR A 145 4.06 -2.90 -12.78
C THR A 145 3.31 -1.89 -11.91
N ALA A 146 2.70 -0.89 -12.53
CA ALA A 146 1.72 -0.02 -11.89
C ALA A 146 0.37 -0.74 -11.74
N CYS A 147 -0.22 -0.73 -10.55
CA CYS A 147 -1.57 -1.30 -10.37
C CYS A 147 -2.63 -0.50 -11.15
N ASP A 148 -3.78 -1.12 -11.47
CA ASP A 148 -4.82 -0.53 -12.33
C ASP A 148 -5.26 0.89 -11.92
N LYS A 149 -5.38 1.14 -10.61
CA LYS A 149 -5.72 2.47 -10.09
C LYS A 149 -4.65 3.50 -10.41
N CYS A 150 -3.40 3.13 -10.18
CA CYS A 150 -2.26 4.02 -10.35
C CYS A 150 -1.92 4.17 -11.86
N TRP A 151 -2.19 3.14 -12.68
CA TRP A 151 -2.10 3.18 -14.16
C TRP A 151 -3.19 4.08 -14.78
N LYS A 152 -4.48 3.75 -14.58
CA LYS A 152 -5.60 4.48 -15.21
C LYS A 152 -5.77 5.91 -14.67
N GLY A 153 -5.50 6.11 -13.38
CA GLY A 153 -5.74 7.39 -12.71
C GLY A 153 -4.68 8.45 -12.97
N HIS A 154 -3.41 8.04 -13.09
CA HIS A 154 -2.28 8.97 -13.09
C HIS A 154 -1.41 8.89 -14.34
N LEU A 155 -1.19 7.70 -14.91
CA LEU A 155 -0.25 7.56 -16.03
C LEU A 155 -0.84 7.98 -17.37
N GLN A 156 -2.16 7.87 -17.58
CA GLN A 156 -2.80 8.39 -18.80
C GLN A 156 -2.83 9.93 -18.89
N LYS A 157 -2.66 10.64 -17.77
CA LYS A 157 -2.88 12.10 -17.70
C LYS A 157 -1.61 12.93 -17.67
N ILE A 158 -0.45 12.29 -17.60
CA ILE A 158 0.82 12.95 -17.31
C ILE A 158 1.88 12.29 -18.20
N ASP A 159 2.81 13.06 -18.77
CA ASP A 159 3.89 12.70 -19.74
C ASP A 159 4.87 11.59 -19.28
N ILE A 160 4.47 10.76 -18.32
CA ILE A 160 5.22 9.64 -17.77
C ILE A 160 5.01 8.34 -18.54
N VAL A 161 4.11 8.32 -19.54
CA VAL A 161 3.87 7.15 -20.42
C VAL A 161 5.16 6.71 -21.10
N GLN A 162 6.09 7.62 -21.39
CA GLN A 162 7.41 7.29 -21.97
C GLN A 162 8.29 6.38 -21.10
N TYR A 163 7.95 6.18 -19.82
CA TYR A 163 8.69 5.30 -18.91
C TYR A 163 8.02 3.94 -18.70
N PHE A 164 6.81 3.74 -19.24
CA PHE A 164 6.01 2.56 -19.04
C PHE A 164 5.44 2.03 -20.37
N THR A 165 5.42 0.72 -20.52
CA THR A 165 4.71 0.05 -21.61
C THR A 165 3.20 0.35 -21.56
N PRO A 166 2.45 0.14 -22.66
CA PRO A 166 0.98 0.25 -22.64
C PRO A 166 0.28 -0.66 -21.63
N THR A 167 0.97 -1.71 -21.15
CA THR A 167 0.50 -2.64 -20.12
C THR A 167 0.80 -2.17 -18.69
N GLY A 168 1.47 -1.03 -18.53
CA GLY A 168 1.78 -0.42 -17.23
C GLY A 168 3.01 -0.97 -16.53
N MET A 169 3.90 -1.66 -17.26
CA MET A 169 5.20 -2.13 -16.76
C MET A 169 6.28 -1.10 -17.10
N CYS A 170 7.20 -0.81 -16.19
CA CYS A 170 8.31 0.09 -16.53
C CYS A 170 9.22 -0.53 -17.60
N HIS A 171 9.72 0.28 -18.53
CA HIS A 171 10.56 -0.20 -19.64
C HIS A 171 11.80 -0.96 -19.15
N GLU A 172 12.47 -0.45 -18.10
CA GLU A 172 13.64 -1.09 -17.49
C GLU A 172 13.39 -2.53 -17.03
N GLU A 173 12.18 -2.85 -16.54
CA GLU A 173 11.83 -4.23 -16.17
C GLU A 173 11.31 -5.04 -17.35
N ALA A 174 10.59 -4.40 -18.28
CA ALA A 174 10.14 -5.05 -19.50
C ALA A 174 11.33 -5.57 -20.33
N ASP A 175 12.40 -4.78 -20.44
CA ASP A 175 13.61 -5.12 -21.18
C ASP A 175 14.33 -6.32 -20.52
N LYS A 176 14.46 -6.32 -19.19
CA LYS A 176 15.05 -7.45 -18.44
C LYS A 176 14.28 -8.76 -18.65
N VAL A 177 12.96 -8.69 -18.69
CA VAL A 177 12.11 -9.87 -18.93
C VAL A 177 12.25 -10.35 -20.38
N ALA A 178 12.34 -9.43 -21.34
CA ALA A 178 12.56 -9.76 -22.75
C ALA A 178 13.91 -10.46 -22.98
N THR A 179 14.99 -9.93 -22.40
CA THR A 179 16.34 -10.54 -22.52
C THR A 179 16.43 -11.91 -21.84
N LYS A 180 15.75 -12.11 -20.70
CA LYS A 180 15.70 -13.43 -20.02
C LYS A 180 14.90 -14.49 -20.78
N SER A 181 14.04 -14.08 -21.71
CA SER A 181 13.19 -14.97 -22.47
C SER A 181 13.81 -15.38 -23.81
N GLN A 182 14.99 -14.85 -24.16
CA GLN A 182 15.75 -15.33 -25.30
C GLN A 182 16.50 -16.60 -24.88
N PRO A 183 16.28 -17.76 -25.55
CA PRO A 183 17.18 -18.89 -25.40
C PRO A 183 18.57 -18.45 -25.84
N ALA A 184 19.58 -18.80 -25.04
CA ALA A 184 20.98 -18.68 -25.43
C ALA A 184 21.24 -19.73 -26.52
N ASP A 185 20.92 -19.37 -27.77
CA ASP A 185 21.35 -20.11 -28.95
C ASP A 185 22.75 -19.60 -29.36
N ASN A 186 23.70 -20.53 -29.52
CA ASN A 186 25.16 -20.45 -29.82
C ASN A 186 26.07 -20.20 -28.61
N GLU A 187 27.10 -21.00 -28.30
CA GLU A 187 27.99 -21.89 -29.10
C GLU A 187 28.02 -23.30 -28.46
N GLY A 188 28.07 -24.45 -29.13
CA GLY A 188 28.58 -24.75 -30.46
C GLY A 188 30.07 -25.14 -30.43
N ASP A 189 30.45 -26.19 -29.68
CA ASP A 189 31.68 -26.97 -29.94
C ASP A 189 31.66 -28.27 -29.10
N ASP A 190 31.00 -29.30 -29.64
CA ASP A 190 31.32 -30.70 -29.36
C ASP A 190 32.03 -31.18 -30.63
N ASP A 191 33.27 -31.67 -30.52
CA ASP A 191 33.79 -32.82 -31.27
C ASP A 191 35.17 -33.21 -30.71
N ASP A 192 35.13 -34.17 -29.78
CA ASP A 192 36.22 -35.09 -29.49
C ASP A 192 36.48 -35.94 -30.74
N ASP A 193 37.68 -35.93 -31.30
CA ASP A 193 38.15 -36.98 -32.21
C ASP A 193 39.64 -37.27 -31.98
N ASP A 194 39.86 -38.38 -31.29
CA ASP A 194 41.12 -39.09 -31.12
C ASP A 194 41.66 -39.59 -32.48
N ILE A 195 42.91 -39.26 -32.82
CA ILE A 195 43.70 -40.08 -33.76
C ILE A 195 45.15 -40.21 -33.29
N GLU A 196 45.49 -41.44 -32.92
CA GLU A 196 46.84 -41.92 -32.66
C GLU A 196 47.66 -42.04 -33.96
N GLY A 197 48.97 -41.74 -33.87
CA GLY A 197 50.02 -42.47 -34.58
C GLY A 197 50.25 -42.17 -36.07
N TYR A 198 51.44 -41.66 -36.42
CA TYR A 198 52.57 -42.45 -36.92
C TYR A 198 53.64 -41.49 -37.46
N GLY A 199 54.88 -41.66 -36.99
CA GLY A 199 56.04 -40.99 -37.57
C GLY A 199 56.39 -41.54 -38.95
N THR A 200 56.98 -40.72 -39.81
CA THR A 200 57.95 -41.17 -40.81
C THR A 200 58.97 -40.08 -41.06
N LEU A 201 60.23 -40.50 -41.03
CA LEU A 201 61.47 -39.77 -41.25
C LEU A 201 61.51 -39.10 -42.64
N LEU A 202 62.18 -37.94 -42.70
CA LEU A 202 63.14 -37.59 -43.76
C LEU A 202 64.20 -36.66 -43.19
#